data_AF-A0A6H1N5B5-F1
#
_entry.id   AF-A0A6H1N5B5-F1
#
_cell.length_a   1.000
_cell.length_b   1.000
_cell.length_c   1.000
_cell.angle_alpha   90.00
_cell.angle_beta   90.00
_cell.angle_gamma   90.00
#
_symmetry.space_group_name_H-M   'P 1'
#
loop_
_entity.id
_entity.type
_entity.pdbx_description
1 polymer ?
#
loop_
_entity_poly.entity_id
_entity_poly.type
_entity_poly.pdbx_seq_one_letter_code
_entity_poly.pdbx_strand_id
1 'polypeptide(L)' 'MTARTAVAAPRPPYGGGCDVCAALLAQRTAAKEAGRMGEIAECDRELRAHGRHGEGRTP' A
#
# COMPACT_ATOMS: atom_id res chain seq x y z
N MET A 1 -7.35 -18.78 -24.88
CA MET A 1 -6.77 -17.51 -24.35
C MET A 1 -7.94 -16.64 -23.95
N THR A 2 -8.22 -16.23 -22.72
CA THR A 2 -7.45 -16.02 -21.49
C THR A 2 -8.41 -16.15 -20.31
N ALA A 3 -8.12 -17.02 -19.32
CA ALA A 3 -8.83 -16.99 -18.05
C ALA A 3 -8.34 -15.77 -17.26
N ARG A 4 -9.18 -14.75 -17.13
CA ARG A 4 -8.96 -13.66 -16.17
C ARG A 4 -9.19 -14.23 -14.78
N THR A 5 -8.12 -14.71 -14.17
CA THR A 5 -8.11 -15.02 -12.74
C THR A 5 -8.18 -13.69 -12.00
N ALA A 6 -9.39 -13.25 -11.65
CA ALA A 6 -9.57 -12.24 -10.61
C ALA A 6 -9.14 -12.88 -9.29
N VAL A 7 -7.86 -12.73 -8.96
CA VAL A 7 -7.39 -13.02 -7.60
C VAL A 7 -8.10 -12.00 -6.71
N ALA A 8 -9.06 -12.49 -5.93
CA ALA A 8 -9.62 -11.71 -4.84
C ALA A 8 -8.48 -11.51 -3.83
N ALA A 9 -7.90 -10.32 -3.82
CA ALA A 9 -6.85 -9.99 -2.85
C ALA A 9 -7.43 -10.15 -1.44
N PRO A 10 -6.76 -10.91 -0.55
CA PRO A 10 -7.16 -10.96 0.85
C PRO A 10 -7.06 -9.55 1.42
N ARG A 11 -8.17 -9.06 1.98
CA ARG A 11 -8.23 -7.76 2.67
C ARG A 11 -7.56 -7.94 4.03
N PRO A 12 -6.38 -7.35 4.28
CA PRO A 12 -5.73 -7.54 5.56
C PRO A 12 -6.45 -6.68 6.62
N PRO A 13 -6.65 -7.19 7.85
CA PRO A 13 -7.20 -6.42 8.94
C PRO A 13 -6.09 -5.55 9.55
N TYR A 14 -5.75 -4.44 8.90
CA TYR A 14 -4.88 -3.42 9.53
C TYR A 14 -5.71 -2.19 9.87
N GLY A 15 -6.55 -2.35 10.88
CA GLY A 15 -7.15 -1.24 11.61
C GLY A 15 -6.07 -0.50 12.40
N GLY A 16 -5.84 0.76 12.04
CA GLY A 16 -4.91 1.65 12.73
C GLY A 16 -4.58 2.92 11.94
N GLY A 17 -5.58 3.56 11.30
CA GLY A 17 -5.50 4.97 10.89
C GLY A 17 -5.73 5.29 9.41
N CYS A 18 -5.35 4.43 8.47
CA CYS A 18 -5.62 4.67 7.04
C CYS A 18 -5.45 3.44 6.14
N ASP A 19 -6.50 3.07 5.42
CA ASP A 19 -6.50 1.93 4.47
C ASP A 19 -5.50 2.11 3.32
N VAL A 20 -5.28 3.35 2.90
CA VAL A 20 -4.31 3.69 1.83
C VAL A 20 -2.88 3.41 2.30
N CYS A 21 -2.54 3.75 3.56
CA CYS A 21 -1.26 3.38 4.15
C CYS A 21 -1.07 1.86 4.16
N ALA A 22 -2.11 1.10 4.57
CA ALA A 22 -2.05 -0.37 4.60
C ALA A 22 -1.84 -0.96 3.19
N ALA A 23 -2.55 -0.44 2.19
CA ALA A 23 -2.42 -0.88 0.81
C ALA A 23 -1.01 -0.59 0.24
N LEU A 24 -0.47 0.60 0.48
CA LEU A 24 0.87 0.99 0.03
C LEU A 24 1.97 0.15 0.71
N LEU A 25 1.81 -0.17 2.00
CA LEU A 25 2.74 -1.06 2.71
C LEU A 25 2.73 -2.48 2.14
N ALA A 26 1.56 -3.01 1.79
CA ALA A 26 1.43 -4.32 1.14
C ALA A 26 2.10 -4.33 -0.25
N GLN A 27 1.84 -3.30 -1.07
CA GLN A 27 2.45 -3.16 -2.41
C GLN A 27 3.97 -3.05 -2.33
N ARG A 28 4.49 -2.24 -1.40
CA ARG A 28 5.92 -2.11 -1.16
C ARG A 28 6.57 -3.44 -0.78
N THR A 29 5.87 -4.24 0.03
CA THR A 29 6.37 -5.56 0.45
C THR A 29 6.46 -6.51 -0.74
N ALA A 30 5.43 -6.57 -1.59
CA ALA A 30 5.45 -7.35 -2.81
C ALA A 30 6.55 -6.87 -3.79
N ALA A 31 6.78 -5.56 -3.89
CA ALA A 31 7.85 -5.00 -4.71
C ALA A 31 9.26 -5.37 -4.19
N LYS A 32 9.44 -5.42 -2.87
CA LYS A 32 10.67 -5.92 -2.23
C LYS A 32 10.95 -7.38 -2.56
N GLU A 33 9.94 -8.24 -2.40
CA GLU A 33 10.06 -9.67 -2.71
C GLU A 33 10.40 -9.90 -4.19
N ALA A 34 9.90 -9.04 -5.08
CA ALA A 34 10.17 -9.10 -6.50
C ALA A 34 11.42 -8.32 -6.96
N GLY A 35 12.17 -7.68 -6.05
CA GLY A 35 13.36 -6.89 -6.39
C GLY A 35 13.09 -5.64 -7.24
N ARG A 36 11.85 -5.14 -7.26
CA ARG A 36 11.43 -4.00 -8.09
C ARG A 36 11.72 -2.68 -7.39
N MET A 37 12.99 -2.28 -7.38
CA MET A 37 13.49 -1.11 -6.63
C MET A 37 12.79 0.22 -6.98
N GLY A 38 12.35 0.39 -8.22
CA GLY A 38 11.59 1.58 -8.66
C GLY A 38 10.22 1.69 -7.96
N GLU A 39 9.46 0.59 -7.92
CA GLU A 39 8.15 0.54 -7.27
C GLU A 39 8.26 0.71 -5.75
N ILE A 40 9.36 0.24 -5.14
CA ILE A 40 9.64 0.47 -3.71
C ILE A 40 9.81 1.97 -3.45
N ALA A 41 10.56 2.67 -4.30
CA ALA A 41 10.80 4.10 -4.15
C ALA A 41 9.52 4.93 -4.35
N GLU A 42 8.65 4.53 -5.27
CA GLU A 42 7.33 5.14 -5.46
C GLU A 42 6.45 4.93 -4.23
N CYS A 43 6.34 3.70 -3.71
CA CYS A 43 5.58 3.42 -2.50
C CYS A 43 6.11 4.22 -1.29
N ASP A 44 7.43 4.34 -1.13
CA ASP A 44 8.05 5.12 -0.05
C ASP A 44 7.83 6.64 -0.21
N ARG A 45 7.67 7.14 -1.44
CA ARG A 45 7.29 8.52 -1.70
C ARG A 45 5.85 8.78 -1.30
N GLU A 46 4.94 7.91 -1.73
CA GLU A 46 3.51 8.02 -1.44
C GLU A 46 3.23 7.88 0.05
N LEU A 47 3.86 6.93 0.74
CA LEU A 47 3.73 6.77 2.20
C LEU A 47 4.17 8.02 2.98
N ARG A 48 5.21 8.73 2.51
CA ARG A 48 5.65 9.99 3.13
C ARG A 48 4.72 11.15 2.85
N ALA A 49 4.20 11.24 1.62
CA ALA A 49 3.21 12.25 1.25
C ALA A 49 1.90 12.05 2.04
N HIS A 50 1.52 10.80 2.24
CA HIS A 50 0.27 10.40 2.83
C HIS A 50 0.31 10.28 4.37
N GLY A 51 1.46 10.00 4.97
CA GLY A 51 1.64 9.77 6.42
C GLY A 51 1.39 10.97 7.35
N ARG A 52 0.89 12.12 6.85
CA ARG A 52 0.56 13.30 7.67
C ARG A 52 -0.80 13.23 8.36
N HIS A 53 -1.36 12.03 8.55
CA HIS A 53 -2.63 11.82 9.26
C HIS A 53 -2.63 12.31 10.73
N GLY A 54 -1.48 12.72 11.28
CA GLY A 54 -1.32 13.16 12.67
C GLY A 54 -1.42 14.65 12.95
N GLU A 55 -1.55 15.54 11.95
CA GLU A 55 -1.73 16.98 12.20
C GLU A 55 -3.23 17.34 12.36
N GLY A 56 -3.86 16.75 13.38
CA GLY A 56 -4.85 17.42 14.23
C GLY A 56 -5.96 18.25 13.59
N ARG A 57 -6.54 17.85 12.46
CA ARG A 57 -7.80 18.45 12.01
C ARG A 57 -8.67 17.45 11.30
N THR A 58 -9.46 16.74 12.10
CA THR A 58 -10.65 16.03 11.66
C THR A 58 -11.88 16.94 11.87
N PRO A 59 -13.04 16.62 11.28
CA PRO A 59 -13.81 15.46 11.74
C PRO A 59 -13.84 14.31 10.75
#